data_AF-A0A447RUU1-F1
#
_entry.id   AF-A0A447RUU1-F1
#
_cell.length_a   1.000
_cell.length_b   1.000
_cell.length_c   1.000
_cell.angle_alpha   90.00
_cell.angle_beta   90.00
_cell.angle_gamma   90.00
#
_symmetry.space_group_name_H-M   'P 1'
#
loop_
_entity.id
_entity.type
_entity.pdbx_description
1 polymer ?
#
loop_
_entity_poly.entity_id
_entity_poly.type
_entity_poly.pdbx_seq_one_letter_code
_entity_poly.pdbx_strand_id
1 'polypeptide(L)'
;MKISDGNWLIQPGLNLIQPVQVYEVEQQGNEMVVYAAPRDVRERAWQLDTPLFTLRFFSPQEGIIGVRMEHFQGALDNGPHYPLNVQKDVHVEIENTAGFAELKSGSLSVRVTKGEFWALDFLRDGLRITGSQLKNNGYVQDSKTQRNYMFERLDLGVGEPSTASASALPPWCATARR
;
A
#
# COMPACT_ATOMS: atom_id res chain seq x y z
N MET A 1 2.52 -7.34 -15.55
CA MET A 1 3.61 -8.22 -15.08
C MET A 1 3.00 -9.35 -14.27
N LYS A 2 3.40 -10.60 -14.51
CA LYS A 2 2.95 -11.76 -13.71
C LYS A 2 3.96 -11.96 -12.58
N ILE A 3 3.52 -11.91 -11.31
CA ILE A 3 4.39 -12.05 -10.13
C ILE A 3 4.22 -13.44 -9.50
N SER A 4 2.96 -13.85 -9.29
CA SER A 4 2.62 -15.18 -8.79
C SER A 4 2.59 -16.22 -9.90
N ASP A 5 2.83 -17.48 -9.54
CA ASP A 5 2.59 -18.64 -10.40
C ASP A 5 1.56 -19.58 -9.74
N GLY A 6 0.28 -19.24 -9.91
CA GLY A 6 -0.79 -19.81 -9.11
C GLY A 6 -0.76 -19.29 -7.67
N ASN A 7 -1.38 -20.03 -6.75
CA ASN A 7 -1.47 -19.65 -5.35
C ASN A 7 -0.20 -19.99 -4.54
N TRP A 8 0.58 -20.95 -5.01
CA TRP A 8 1.64 -21.59 -4.21
C TRP A 8 3.05 -21.14 -4.57
N LEU A 9 3.25 -20.67 -5.79
CA LEU A 9 4.57 -20.38 -6.33
C LEU A 9 4.70 -18.92 -6.75
N ILE A 10 5.93 -18.48 -6.83
CA ILE A 10 6.35 -17.20 -7.38
C ILE A 10 6.98 -17.47 -8.74
N GLN A 11 6.85 -16.54 -9.69
CA GLN A 11 7.49 -16.70 -11.00
C GLN A 11 9.00 -16.90 -10.86
N PRO A 12 9.61 -17.86 -11.60
CA PRO A 12 11.03 -18.15 -11.45
C PRO A 12 11.91 -16.92 -11.72
N GLY A 13 12.86 -16.66 -10.82
CA GLY A 13 13.79 -15.53 -10.90
C GLY A 13 13.32 -14.25 -10.22
N LEU A 14 12.10 -14.24 -9.65
CA LEU A 14 11.62 -13.12 -8.85
C LEU A 14 11.89 -13.34 -7.35
N ASN A 15 12.50 -12.36 -6.71
CA ASN A 15 12.63 -12.27 -5.26
C ASN A 15 11.65 -11.22 -4.73
N LEU A 16 10.82 -11.59 -3.75
CA LEU A 16 9.84 -10.69 -3.15
C LEU A 16 10.25 -10.29 -1.74
N ILE A 17 10.10 -9.01 -1.44
CA ILE A 17 10.23 -8.43 -0.11
C ILE A 17 8.92 -7.69 0.17
N GLN A 18 8.30 -7.92 1.32
CA GLN A 18 6.92 -7.49 1.57
C GLN A 18 6.82 -6.94 2.98
N PRO A 19 6.08 -5.85 3.24
CA PRO A 19 5.85 -5.40 4.60
C PRO A 19 4.98 -6.43 5.34
N VAL A 20 5.47 -6.92 6.48
CA VAL A 20 4.75 -7.92 7.30
C VAL A 20 4.56 -7.46 8.74
N GLN A 21 5.30 -6.46 9.20
CA GLN A 21 5.21 -5.98 10.58
C GLN A 21 5.50 -4.49 10.69
N VAL A 22 4.64 -3.76 11.41
CA VAL A 22 4.92 -2.37 11.80
C VAL A 22 6.05 -2.35 12.83
N TYR A 23 7.12 -1.65 12.49
CA TYR A 23 8.22 -1.36 13.42
C TYR A 23 7.92 -0.07 14.19
N GLU A 24 7.58 1.01 13.48
CA GLU A 24 7.37 2.33 14.06
C GLU A 24 6.35 3.14 13.26
N VAL A 25 5.69 4.07 13.94
CA VAL A 25 4.73 5.00 13.34
C VAL A 25 5.06 6.40 13.83
N GLU A 26 5.29 7.30 12.88
CA GLU A 26 5.56 8.71 13.12
C GLU A 26 4.46 9.58 12.51
N GLN A 27 4.17 10.69 13.18
CA GLN A 27 3.35 11.76 12.62
C GLN A 27 4.26 12.91 12.18
N GLN A 28 4.19 13.28 10.90
CA GLN A 28 4.96 14.37 10.31
C GLN A 28 3.96 15.43 9.79
N GLY A 29 3.55 16.34 10.67
CA GLY A 29 2.51 17.33 10.36
C GLY A 29 1.16 16.66 10.06
N ASN A 30 0.67 16.80 8.83
CA ASN A 30 -0.58 16.21 8.33
C ASN A 30 -0.33 14.87 7.60
N GLU A 31 0.82 14.25 7.82
CA GLU A 31 1.17 12.97 7.21
C GLU A 31 1.45 11.93 8.30
N MET A 32 1.07 10.69 8.00
CA MET A 32 1.39 9.53 8.83
C MET A 32 2.46 8.70 8.10
N VAL A 33 3.57 8.46 8.77
CA VAL A 33 4.67 7.64 8.25
C VAL A 33 4.73 6.34 9.04
N VAL A 34 4.68 5.21 8.34
CA VAL A 34 4.75 3.87 8.93
C VAL A 34 5.99 3.17 8.39
N TYR A 35 6.86 2.74 9.30
CA TYR A 35 8.02 1.92 8.99
C TYR A 35 7.63 0.45 9.14
N ALA A 36 7.71 -0.30 8.06
CA ALA A 36 7.29 -1.70 8.03
C ALA A 36 8.44 -2.64 7.63
N ALA A 37 8.72 -3.61 8.48
CA ALA A 37 9.76 -4.61 8.26
C ALA A 37 9.20 -5.83 7.48
N PRO A 38 10.05 -6.55 6.73
CA PRO A 38 9.67 -7.74 5.98
C PRO A 38 9.76 -9.05 6.77
N ARG A 39 10.09 -8.96 8.06
CA ARG A 39 10.13 -10.07 9.01
C ARG A 39 9.81 -9.56 10.41
N ASP A 40 9.75 -10.48 11.36
CA ASP A 40 9.64 -10.12 12.77
C ASP A 40 10.91 -9.42 13.27
N VAL A 41 10.72 -8.21 13.78
CA VAL A 41 11.78 -7.32 14.30
C VAL A 41 11.53 -6.87 15.74
N ARG A 42 10.70 -7.63 16.50
CA ARG A 42 10.43 -7.34 17.92
C ARG A 42 11.69 -7.38 18.77
N GLU A 43 12.56 -8.34 18.50
CA GLU A 43 13.83 -8.47 19.22
C GLU A 43 14.92 -7.63 18.56
N ARG A 44 15.75 -6.99 19.38
CA ARG A 44 16.87 -6.15 18.91
C ARG A 44 17.84 -6.88 17.99
N ALA A 45 18.01 -8.18 18.19
CA ALA A 45 18.88 -9.01 17.35
C ALA A 45 18.44 -9.04 15.88
N TRP A 46 17.14 -8.85 15.60
CA TRP A 46 16.56 -8.91 14.27
C TRP A 46 16.36 -7.54 13.61
N GLN A 47 16.68 -6.44 14.31
CA GLN A 47 16.52 -5.05 13.85
C GLN A 47 17.63 -4.57 12.90
N LEU A 48 18.59 -5.44 12.58
CA LEU A 48 19.71 -5.17 11.66
C LEU A 48 19.74 -6.20 10.52
N ASP A 49 20.46 -5.90 9.44
CA ASP A 49 20.53 -6.73 8.22
C ASP A 49 19.15 -7.08 7.63
N THR A 50 18.20 -6.16 7.72
CA THR A 50 16.86 -6.31 7.11
C THR A 50 16.49 -5.06 6.32
N PRO A 51 15.84 -5.21 5.15
CA PRO A 51 15.15 -4.12 4.49
C PRO A 51 14.09 -3.49 5.41
N LEU A 52 13.73 -2.24 5.11
CA LEU A 52 12.64 -1.52 5.78
C LEU A 52 11.85 -0.74 4.73
N PHE A 53 10.53 -0.88 4.74
CA PHE A 53 9.64 -0.08 3.91
C PHE A 53 9.23 1.19 4.64
N THR A 54 9.19 2.30 3.91
CA THR A 54 8.62 3.56 4.38
C THR A 54 7.28 3.76 3.67
N LEU A 55 6.19 3.68 4.42
CA LEU A 55 4.84 3.98 3.93
C LEU A 55 4.44 5.36 4.41
N ARG A 56 4.24 6.29 3.49
CA ARG A 56 3.75 7.64 3.77
C ARG A 56 2.31 7.77 3.33
N PHE A 57 1.45 8.12 4.28
CA PHE A 57 0.03 8.39 4.08
C PHE A 57 -0.20 9.90 4.21
N PHE A 58 -0.83 10.48 3.22
CA PHE A 58 -1.12 11.92 3.16
C PHE A 58 -2.45 12.14 2.42
N SER A 59 -3.02 13.34 2.52
CA SER A 59 -4.27 13.67 1.84
C SER A 59 -4.09 14.89 0.94
N PRO A 60 -4.11 14.74 -0.40
CA PRO A 60 -3.98 15.86 -1.31
C PRO A 60 -5.28 16.67 -1.45
N GLN A 61 -6.43 16.06 -1.17
CA GLN A 61 -7.77 16.68 -1.13
C GLN A 61 -8.65 15.90 -0.14
N GLU A 62 -9.69 16.54 0.39
CA GLU A 62 -10.66 15.88 1.27
C GLU A 62 -11.26 14.63 0.61
N GLY A 63 -11.27 13.51 1.33
CA GLY A 63 -11.77 12.23 0.83
C GLY A 63 -10.80 11.50 -0.11
N ILE A 64 -9.57 11.99 -0.30
CA ILE A 64 -8.50 11.31 -1.04
C ILE A 64 -7.35 11.00 -0.08
N ILE A 65 -6.90 9.75 -0.07
CA ILE A 65 -5.72 9.32 0.65
C ILE A 65 -4.66 8.88 -0.38
N GLY A 66 -3.54 9.60 -0.38
CA GLY A 66 -2.33 9.19 -1.08
C GLY A 66 -1.55 8.19 -0.23
N VAL A 67 -1.16 7.07 -0.84
CA VAL A 67 -0.28 6.06 -0.24
C VAL A 67 1.00 5.98 -1.06
N ARG A 68 2.12 6.31 -0.44
CA ARG A 68 3.46 6.21 -1.04
C ARG A 68 4.25 5.16 -0.29
N MET A 69 4.56 4.05 -0.97
CA MET A 69 5.39 2.98 -0.42
C MET A 69 6.77 3.02 -1.07
N GLU A 70 7.82 3.11 -0.26
CA GLU A 70 9.20 3.26 -0.70
C GLU A 70 10.09 2.19 -0.08
N HIS A 71 11.12 1.78 -0.83
CA HIS A 71 12.19 0.90 -0.34
C HIS A 71 13.54 1.64 -0.31
N PHE A 72 14.00 2.14 -1.46
CA PHE A 72 15.20 3.00 -1.54
C PHE A 72 14.83 4.43 -1.95
N GLN A 73 15.18 5.41 -1.14
CA GLN A 73 14.98 6.84 -1.44
C GLN A 73 16.15 7.49 -2.20
N GLY A 74 17.24 6.76 -2.45
CA GLY A 74 18.41 7.26 -3.19
C GLY A 74 18.29 7.19 -4.71
N ALA A 75 17.15 6.74 -5.24
CA ALA A 75 16.93 6.70 -6.69
C ALA A 75 16.70 8.10 -7.26
N LEU A 76 17.11 8.31 -8.51
CA LEU A 76 16.84 9.55 -9.23
C LEU A 76 15.34 9.64 -9.55
N ASP A 77 14.64 10.55 -8.86
CA ASP A 77 13.24 10.89 -9.14
C ASP A 77 13.19 11.97 -10.24
N ASN A 78 13.48 11.56 -11.48
CA ASN A 78 13.45 12.45 -12.62
C ASN A 78 12.01 12.64 -13.10
N GLY A 79 11.59 13.89 -13.26
CA GLY A 79 10.29 14.22 -13.86
C GLY A 79 10.19 13.82 -15.35
N PRO A 80 9.02 14.03 -15.98
CA PRO A 80 7.87 14.80 -15.50
C PRO A 80 6.94 14.02 -14.56
N HIS A 81 6.36 14.71 -13.59
CA HIS A 81 5.29 14.18 -12.73
C HIS A 81 3.91 14.59 -13.27
N TYR A 82 2.87 13.86 -12.87
CA TYR A 82 1.50 14.27 -13.18
C TYR A 82 1.19 15.64 -12.56
N PRO A 83 0.48 16.53 -13.29
CA PRO A 83 0.06 17.83 -12.76
C PRO A 83 -1.11 17.66 -11.78
N LEU A 84 -0.82 17.13 -10.60
CA LEU A 84 -1.81 16.87 -9.56
C LEU A 84 -2.17 18.16 -8.81
N ASN A 85 -3.47 18.39 -8.59
CA ASN A 85 -3.96 19.49 -7.76
C ASN A 85 -3.87 19.10 -6.27
N VAL A 86 -2.70 19.34 -5.67
CA VAL A 86 -2.43 19.02 -4.27
C VAL A 86 -2.70 20.24 -3.40
N GLN A 87 -3.67 20.14 -2.49
CA GLN A 87 -3.91 21.13 -1.45
C GLN A 87 -3.00 20.84 -0.26
N LYS A 88 -2.39 21.88 0.31
CA LYS A 88 -1.44 21.74 1.43
C LYS A 88 -2.13 21.65 2.79
N ASP A 89 -3.31 22.25 2.92
CA ASP A 89 -4.00 22.45 4.20
C ASP A 89 -5.27 21.58 4.32
N VAL A 90 -5.20 20.34 3.83
CA VAL A 90 -6.30 19.39 4.01
C VAL A 90 -6.35 18.96 5.47
N HIS A 91 -7.52 19.08 6.08
CA HIS A 91 -7.73 18.59 7.44
C HIS A 91 -7.69 17.06 7.44
N VAL A 92 -6.81 16.51 8.28
CA VAL A 92 -6.70 15.07 8.51
C VAL A 92 -6.72 14.79 10.01
N GLU A 93 -7.30 13.65 10.37
CA GLU A 93 -7.26 13.11 11.72
C GLU A 93 -6.28 11.94 11.70
N ILE A 94 -5.31 11.94 12.63
CA ILE A 94 -4.33 10.85 12.77
C ILE A 94 -4.50 10.24 14.16
N GLU A 95 -4.76 8.94 14.21
CA GLU A 95 -4.89 8.18 15.44
C GLU A 95 -3.80 7.10 15.49
N ASN A 96 -3.00 7.13 16.56
CA ASN A 96 -1.90 6.19 16.75
C ASN A 96 -2.11 5.41 18.06
N THR A 97 -2.70 4.22 17.98
CA THR A 97 -3.01 3.38 19.15
C THR A 97 -2.01 2.23 19.29
N ALA A 98 -2.16 1.42 20.34
CA ALA A 98 -1.36 0.19 20.49
C ALA A 98 -1.67 -0.86 19.40
N GLY A 99 -2.90 -0.90 18.90
CA GLY A 99 -3.36 -1.92 17.94
C GLY A 99 -3.32 -1.49 16.48
N PHE A 100 -3.40 -0.19 16.20
CA PHE A 100 -3.42 0.30 14.83
C PHE A 100 -2.87 1.73 14.72
N ALA A 101 -2.55 2.13 13.50
CA ALA A 101 -2.35 3.52 13.13
C ALA A 101 -3.31 3.87 12.00
N GLU A 102 -4.02 4.97 12.12
CA GLU A 102 -5.06 5.37 11.18
C GLU A 102 -4.90 6.84 10.79
N LEU A 103 -5.03 7.12 9.48
CA LEU A 103 -5.13 8.48 8.95
C LEU A 103 -6.48 8.61 8.25
N LYS A 104 -7.22 9.67 8.55
CA LYS A 104 -8.57 9.92 8.04
C LYS A 104 -8.65 11.30 7.40
N SER A 105 -9.33 11.35 6.25
CA SER A 105 -9.62 12.56 5.47
C SER A 105 -11.10 12.53 5.06
N GLY A 106 -11.91 13.39 5.66
CA GLY A 106 -13.37 13.34 5.51
C GLY A 106 -13.95 12.00 6.00
N SER A 107 -14.69 11.30 5.15
CA SER A 107 -15.26 9.98 5.45
C SER A 107 -14.32 8.80 5.15
N LEU A 108 -13.20 9.02 4.47
CA LEU A 108 -12.25 7.99 4.08
C LEU A 108 -11.09 7.91 5.09
N SER A 109 -10.74 6.70 5.52
CA SER A 109 -9.56 6.44 6.33
C SER A 109 -8.72 5.28 5.80
N VAL A 110 -7.43 5.32 6.14
CA VAL A 110 -6.49 4.23 5.93
C VAL A 110 -5.99 3.77 7.28
N ARG A 111 -6.12 2.48 7.57
CA ARG A 111 -5.73 1.87 8.83
C ARG A 111 -4.67 0.81 8.59
N VAL A 112 -3.57 0.90 9.33
CA VAL A 112 -2.51 -0.11 9.37
C VAL A 112 -2.58 -0.83 10.72
N THR A 113 -2.80 -2.14 10.68
CA THR A 113 -2.84 -2.98 11.89
C THR A 113 -1.41 -3.26 12.38
N LYS A 114 -1.19 -3.07 13.68
CA LYS A 114 0.09 -3.32 14.35
C LYS A 114 0.15 -4.73 14.94
N GLY A 115 1.35 -5.21 15.22
CA GLY A 115 1.59 -6.51 15.81
C GLY A 115 1.82 -7.61 14.76
N GLU A 116 1.31 -8.81 15.03
CA GLU A 116 1.61 -10.02 14.23
C GLU A 116 0.79 -10.10 12.93
N PHE A 117 -0.37 -9.45 12.89
CA PHE A 117 -1.29 -9.52 11.75
C PHE A 117 -1.30 -8.22 10.98
N TRP A 118 -0.33 -8.07 10.08
CA TRP A 118 -0.31 -6.94 9.17
C TRP A 118 -1.55 -6.91 8.27
N ALA A 119 -2.23 -5.77 8.26
CA ALA A 119 -3.28 -5.45 7.33
C ALA A 119 -3.24 -3.94 7.05
N LEU A 120 -3.46 -3.57 5.80
CA LEU A 120 -3.68 -2.19 5.37
C LEU A 120 -5.09 -2.11 4.81
N ASP A 121 -5.98 -1.45 5.54
CA ASP A 121 -7.40 -1.38 5.20
C ASP A 121 -7.80 0.06 4.85
N PHE A 122 -8.57 0.21 3.79
CA PHE A 122 -9.27 1.44 3.46
C PHE A 122 -10.70 1.34 3.97
N LEU A 123 -11.10 2.30 4.80
CA LEU A 123 -12.43 2.33 5.41
C LEU A 123 -13.16 3.58 4.98
N ARG A 124 -14.47 3.46 4.76
CA ARG A 124 -15.38 4.58 4.62
C ARG A 124 -16.39 4.52 5.75
N ASP A 125 -16.44 5.57 6.57
CA ASP A 125 -17.30 5.62 7.77
C ASP A 125 -17.10 4.40 8.70
N GLY A 126 -15.84 3.93 8.81
CA GLY A 126 -15.46 2.76 9.61
C GLY A 126 -15.75 1.39 8.97
N LEU A 127 -16.34 1.35 7.77
CA LEU A 127 -16.58 0.11 7.02
C LEU A 127 -15.48 -0.11 5.99
N ARG A 128 -14.86 -1.29 6.00
CA ARG A 128 -13.82 -1.66 5.03
C ARG A 128 -14.40 -1.71 3.61
N ILE A 129 -13.84 -0.91 2.71
CA ILE A 129 -14.21 -0.88 1.29
C ILE A 129 -13.22 -1.67 0.43
N THR A 130 -11.94 -1.63 0.75
CA THR A 130 -10.87 -2.42 0.12
C THR A 130 -9.66 -2.43 1.05
N GLY A 131 -8.58 -3.12 0.67
CA GLY A 131 -7.35 -3.15 1.43
C GLY A 131 -6.31 -4.03 0.80
N SER A 132 -5.11 -3.98 1.36
CA SER A 132 -3.99 -4.86 1.06
C SER A 132 -3.77 -5.82 2.21
N GLN A 133 -3.97 -7.10 1.93
CA GLN A 133 -3.68 -8.16 2.89
C GLN A 133 -2.18 -8.46 2.97
N LEU A 134 -1.80 -9.26 3.96
CA LEU A 134 -0.43 -9.75 4.09
C LEU A 134 0.07 -10.35 2.75
N LYS A 135 1.28 -9.93 2.33
CA LYS A 135 1.93 -10.37 1.08
C LYS A 135 1.27 -9.92 -0.23
N ASN A 136 0.34 -8.97 -0.18
CA ASN A 136 -0.28 -8.41 -1.39
C ASN A 136 0.39 -7.14 -1.93
N ASN A 137 1.41 -6.65 -1.23
CA ASN A 137 2.24 -5.55 -1.71
C ASN A 137 3.72 -5.78 -1.41
N GLY A 138 4.55 -4.90 -1.95
CA GLY A 138 5.97 -4.83 -1.65
C GLY A 138 6.84 -4.63 -2.89
N TYR A 139 8.05 -5.13 -2.80
CA TYR A 139 9.13 -4.97 -3.76
C TYR A 139 9.46 -6.30 -4.44
N VAL A 140 9.69 -6.25 -5.75
CA VAL A 140 10.09 -7.38 -6.58
C VAL A 140 11.43 -7.06 -7.21
N GLN A 141 12.40 -7.95 -7.01
CA GLN A 141 13.64 -7.95 -7.76
C GLN A 141 13.60 -9.07 -8.80
N ASP A 142 13.72 -8.71 -10.07
CA ASP A 142 13.80 -9.65 -11.19
C ASP A 142 15.27 -9.90 -11.53
N SER A 143 15.77 -11.08 -11.17
CA SER A 143 17.15 -11.50 -11.44
C SER A 143 17.44 -11.77 -12.92
N LYS A 144 16.42 -12.02 -13.75
CA LYS A 144 16.58 -12.25 -15.19
C LYS A 144 16.79 -10.94 -15.94
N THR A 145 15.99 -9.93 -15.61
CA THR A 145 16.06 -8.62 -16.29
C THR A 145 16.90 -7.59 -15.56
N GLN A 146 17.33 -7.88 -14.32
CA GLN A 146 17.99 -6.92 -13.42
C GLN A 146 17.16 -5.65 -13.21
N ARG A 147 15.82 -5.83 -13.12
CA ARG A 147 14.87 -4.74 -12.90
C ARG A 147 14.15 -4.93 -11.59
N ASN A 148 13.73 -3.81 -11.02
CA ASN A 148 13.09 -3.76 -9.72
C ASN A 148 11.71 -3.12 -9.88
N TYR A 149 10.73 -3.63 -9.15
CA TYR A 149 9.34 -3.21 -9.25
C TYR A 149 8.74 -3.06 -7.86
N MET A 150 7.85 -2.09 -7.69
CA MET A 150 6.90 -2.03 -6.57
C MET A 150 5.55 -2.51 -7.05
N PHE A 151 4.80 -3.22 -6.20
CA PHE A 151 3.46 -3.66 -6.54
C PHE A 151 2.52 -3.55 -5.34
N GLU A 152 1.23 -3.48 -5.66
CA GLU A 152 0.12 -3.44 -4.72
C GLU A 152 -1.03 -4.27 -5.30
N ARG A 153 -1.84 -4.90 -4.46
CA ARG A 153 -3.07 -5.61 -4.85
C ARG A 153 -4.15 -5.23 -3.85
N LEU A 154 -5.15 -4.53 -4.36
CA LEU A 154 -6.33 -4.14 -3.59
C LEU A 154 -7.42 -5.21 -3.76
N ASP A 155 -8.03 -5.58 -2.65
CA ASP A 155 -9.14 -6.53 -2.63
C ASP A 155 -10.34 -5.99 -3.44
N LEU A 156 -11.00 -6.89 -4.17
CA LEU A 156 -12.30 -6.63 -4.79
C LEU A 156 -13.35 -7.52 -4.12
N GLY A 157 -14.47 -6.93 -3.71
CA GLY A 157 -15.59 -7.63 -3.11
C GLY A 157 -16.35 -8.53 -4.09
N VAL A 158 -17.18 -9.42 -3.56
CA VAL A 158 -18.06 -10.27 -4.37
C VAL A 158 -19.01 -9.39 -5.18
N GLY A 159 -18.96 -9.52 -6.50
CA GLY A 159 -19.81 -8.75 -7.42
C GLY A 159 -19.34 -7.32 -7.68
N GLU A 160 -18.15 -6.93 -7.24
CA GLU A 160 -17.58 -5.61 -7.51
C GLU A 160 -17.02 -5.53 -8.95
N PRO A 161 -17.60 -4.67 -9.81
CA PRO A 161 -17.08 -4.49 -11.16
C PRO A 161 -15.89 -3.53 -11.15
N SER A 162 -14.78 -3.92 -11.77
CA SER A 162 -13.71 -2.97 -12.07
C SER A 162 -13.96 -2.34 -13.44
N THR A 163 -14.19 -1.02 -13.46
CA THR A 163 -14.24 -0.25 -14.71
C THR A 163 -12.96 0.57 -14.84
N ALA A 164 -12.10 0.21 -15.80
CA ALA A 164 -10.92 1.01 -16.11
C ALA A 164 -11.30 2.22 -16.98
N SER A 165 -10.74 3.40 -16.66
CA SER A 165 -10.80 4.57 -17.53
C SER A 165 -9.45 4.82 -18.20
N ALA A 166 -9.33 4.46 -19.47
CA ALA A 166 -8.39 5.02 -20.45
C ALA A 166 -8.56 4.24 -21.76
N SER A 167 -9.38 4.76 -22.70
CA SER A 167 -9.54 4.34 -24.12
C SER A 167 -9.31 2.88 -24.53
N ALA A 168 -9.43 1.94 -23.61
CA ALA A 168 -9.51 0.52 -23.86
C ALA A 168 -11.00 0.24 -23.99
N LEU A 169 -11.41 -0.36 -25.10
CA LEU A 169 -12.73 -0.98 -25.21
C LEU A 169 -12.62 -2.35 -24.52
N PRO A 170 -13.04 -2.50 -23.25
CA PRO A 170 -13.07 -3.82 -22.64
C PRO A 170 -14.36 -4.51 -23.11
N PRO A 171 -14.42 -5.85 -23.18
CA PRO A 171 -15.71 -6.52 -23.26
C PRO A 171 -16.47 -6.13 -22.00
N TRP A 172 -17.58 -5.42 -22.21
CA TRP A 172 -18.46 -4.92 -21.16
C TRP A 172 -18.72 -6.01 -20.11
N CYS A 173 -18.76 -5.61 -18.84
CA CYS A 173 -19.39 -6.36 -17.73
C CYS A 173 -20.88 -6.58 -18.06
N ALA A 174 -21.17 -7.39 -19.06
CA ALA A 174 -22.48 -7.65 -19.63
C ALA A 174 -22.95 -9.05 -19.23
N THR A 175 -23.10 -9.29 -17.92
CA THR A 175 -23.95 -10.40 -17.45
C THR A 175 -24.44 -10.12 -16.03
N ALA A 176 -25.38 -9.18 -15.90
CA ALA A 176 -26.24 -9.07 -14.73
C ALA A 176 -27.59 -8.46 -15.15
N ARG A 177 -28.37 -9.23 -15.90
CA ARG A 177 -29.83 -9.15 -15.96
C ARG A 177 -30.39 -10.39 -16.66
N ARG A 178 -30.75 -11.39 -15.88
CA ARG A 178 -32.05 -12.06 -15.92
C ARG A 178 -32.31 -12.67 -14.55
#